data_AF-A0A0C2J280-F1
#
_entry.id   AF-A0A0C2J280-F1
#
_cell.length_a   1.000
_cell.length_b   1.000
_cell.length_c   1.000
_cell.angle_alpha   90.00
_cell.angle_beta   90.00
_cell.angle_gamma   90.00
#
_symmetry.space_group_name_H-M   'P 1'
#
loop_
_entity.id
_entity.type
_entity.pdbx_description
1 polymer ?
#
loop_
_entity_poly.entity_id
_entity_poly.type
_entity_poly.pdbx_seq_one_letter_code
_entity_poly.pdbx_strand_id
1 'polypeptide(L)'
;MILREIYRVLDTNRLLCSCLRVSLKEIEVSSKFRSEVSAAGNRLGQFCFEFDEIQPIQTYSDEKICYCSRLTLLYVALFKVISMLIKWLISYDETALATLEWFLERFYLDIKRISDEDIRDSIDVRLVTYRNIDTEKFSIFNLPHRVFVDIFMDCLLKDTLTTKIRDQVFGDDKMLMWIGRPAITATSFFAKVLASKPENDRVKDYVSYAYMNHGTVHYLFMQDFNAIQILISYLDPELFLKYMLFNFVPSIRKRVCFSENLTSIFRLNEFDDGCHLHQLLLLIYNALAERHFVGVSDNPEYQLLERQIIHSIASGYTYQTVEDIKTSIFVYREIYFLELTYSTYNLDEMIQKVSYTINSPDLRNTISLKPEYLNTVNMFYFMYQYSKSACVHEKLVNLYKINQWKFQLPDLVEMRENFEGMNNFLFSDAFSDLILHILVKWYANLGTSDTGIIYNLILVSMTLCFILKVSLNQTIDSRFHKAVDFIFGIRKDLGENNVMTILALFKKRLVDDVFGSVVDYLMELSKIPTDYFTDLSETPADMMEKPRVSRDLGFKMLGNKYQEIHRRHEKSQKR
;
A
#
# COMPACT_ATOMS: atom_id res chain seq x y z
N MET A 1 -22.62 -18.63 29.60
CA MET A 1 -22.61 -19.61 28.51
C MET A 1 -21.68 -19.19 27.37
N ILE A 2 -21.93 -18.07 26.68
CA ILE A 2 -21.08 -17.53 25.58
C ILE A 2 -19.59 -17.45 25.93
N LEU A 3 -19.30 -17.02 27.16
CA LEU A 3 -17.95 -16.89 27.70
C LEU A 3 -17.13 -18.19 27.69
N ARG A 4 -17.75 -19.30 28.09
CA ARG A 4 -17.10 -20.62 28.14
C ARG A 4 -16.80 -21.15 26.74
N GLU A 5 -17.70 -20.89 25.80
CA GLU A 5 -17.53 -21.28 24.40
C GLU A 5 -16.39 -20.49 23.74
N ILE A 6 -16.27 -19.18 24.00
CA ILE A 6 -15.14 -18.39 23.49
C ILE A 6 -13.81 -18.94 24.00
N TYR A 7 -13.68 -19.24 25.30
CA TYR A 7 -12.46 -19.84 25.85
C TYR A 7 -12.14 -21.19 25.22
N ARG A 8 -13.16 -22.04 25.02
CA ARG A 8 -12.98 -23.32 24.34
C ARG A 8 -12.46 -23.15 22.91
N VAL A 9 -12.94 -22.15 22.17
CA VAL A 9 -12.43 -21.83 20.82
C VAL A 9 -10.99 -21.35 20.88
N LEU A 10 -10.63 -20.48 21.84
CA LEU A 10 -9.26 -19.99 22.02
C LEU A 10 -8.29 -21.12 22.40
N ASP A 11 -8.70 -22.05 23.27
CA ASP A 11 -7.91 -23.23 23.63
C ASP A 11 -7.74 -24.18 22.45
N THR A 12 -8.82 -24.40 21.68
CA THR A 12 -8.80 -25.22 20.47
C THR A 12 -7.86 -24.63 19.42
N ASN A 13 -7.84 -23.30 19.26
CA ASN A 13 -6.91 -22.61 18.37
C ASN A 13 -5.45 -22.91 18.72
N ARG A 14 -5.08 -22.90 20.01
CA ARG A 14 -3.70 -23.22 20.42
C ARG A 14 -3.31 -24.63 19.98
N LEU A 15 -4.21 -25.61 20.16
CA LEU A 15 -3.99 -26.99 19.72
C LEU A 15 -3.90 -27.08 18.19
N LEU A 16 -4.84 -26.48 17.46
CA LEU A 16 -4.84 -26.48 16.00
C LEU A 16 -3.55 -25.89 15.44
N CYS A 17 -3.14 -24.71 15.90
CA CYS A 17 -1.90 -24.11 15.43
C CYS A 17 -0.66 -24.94 15.81
N SER A 18 -0.67 -25.62 16.96
CA SER A 18 0.43 -26.53 17.33
C SER A 18 0.57 -27.72 16.37
N CYS A 19 -0.52 -28.14 15.72
CA CYS A 19 -0.52 -29.15 14.67
C CYS A 19 -0.13 -28.55 13.31
N LEU A 20 -0.71 -27.40 12.95
CA LEU A 20 -0.53 -26.76 11.64
C LEU A 20 0.85 -26.12 11.45
N ARG A 21 1.60 -25.84 12.54
CA ARG A 21 2.95 -25.26 12.45
C ARG A 21 4.00 -26.17 11.80
N VAL A 22 3.69 -27.45 11.59
CA VAL A 22 4.61 -28.40 10.96
C VAL A 22 4.88 -27.96 9.51
N SER A 23 6.16 -27.78 9.17
CA SER A 23 6.59 -27.50 7.81
C SER A 23 6.46 -28.75 6.94
N LEU A 24 5.82 -28.63 5.78
CA LEU A 24 5.65 -29.71 4.83
C LEU A 24 6.71 -29.72 3.71
N LYS A 25 7.64 -28.73 3.69
CA LYS A 25 8.60 -28.54 2.59
C LYS A 25 9.55 -29.72 2.37
N GLU A 26 9.86 -30.48 3.43
CA GLU A 26 10.85 -31.56 3.40
C GLU A 26 10.24 -32.94 3.71
N ILE A 27 8.91 -33.03 3.77
CA ILE A 27 8.21 -34.24 4.17
C ILE A 27 7.52 -34.85 2.94
N GLU A 28 7.89 -36.08 2.60
CA GLU A 28 7.13 -36.88 1.65
C GLU A 28 5.79 -37.28 2.29
N VAL A 29 4.71 -36.62 1.87
CA VAL A 29 3.37 -36.92 2.36
C VAL A 29 2.64 -37.94 1.50
N SER A 30 1.80 -38.75 2.14
CA SER A 30 0.93 -39.69 1.44
C SER A 30 -0.12 -38.99 0.56
N SER A 31 -0.57 -39.66 -0.50
CA SER A 31 -1.71 -39.21 -1.33
C SER A 31 -2.98 -39.00 -0.51
N LYS A 32 -3.20 -39.86 0.50
CA LYS A 32 -4.31 -39.72 1.46
C LYS A 32 -4.23 -38.38 2.21
N PHE A 33 -3.05 -38.01 2.71
CA PHE A 33 -2.86 -36.74 3.39
C PHE A 33 -3.13 -35.56 2.46
N ARG A 34 -2.61 -35.58 1.22
CA ARG A 34 -2.90 -34.52 0.22
C ARG A 34 -4.39 -34.38 -0.06
N SER A 35 -5.10 -35.50 -0.20
CA SER A 35 -6.57 -35.50 -0.38
C SER A 35 -7.31 -34.88 0.81
N GLU A 36 -6.86 -35.12 2.05
CA GLU A 36 -7.45 -34.49 3.24
C GLU A 36 -7.15 -33.00 3.31
N VAL A 37 -5.94 -32.57 2.91
CA VAL A 37 -5.58 -31.15 2.82
C VAL A 37 -6.44 -30.45 1.76
N SER A 38 -6.67 -31.08 0.61
CA SER A 38 -7.58 -30.57 -0.43
C SER A 38 -9.02 -30.46 0.08
N ALA A 39 -9.53 -31.49 0.77
CA ALA A 39 -10.85 -31.44 1.39
C ALA A 39 -10.95 -30.33 2.46
N ALA A 40 -9.87 -30.08 3.20
CA ALA A 40 -9.79 -28.99 4.17
C ALA A 40 -9.81 -27.61 3.47
N GLY A 41 -9.24 -27.47 2.27
CA GLY A 41 -9.33 -26.25 1.46
C GLY A 41 -10.77 -25.87 1.13
N ASN A 42 -11.57 -26.83 0.66
CA ASN A 42 -12.99 -26.61 0.36
C ASN A 42 -13.80 -26.23 1.62
N ARG A 43 -13.54 -26.91 2.74
CA ARG A 43 -14.19 -26.60 4.03
C ARG A 43 -13.78 -25.23 4.57
N LEU A 44 -12.53 -24.82 4.37
CA LEU A 44 -12.06 -23.48 4.70
C LEU A 44 -12.82 -22.44 3.88
N GLY A 45 -12.92 -22.65 2.56
CA GLY A 45 -13.70 -21.78 1.68
C GLY A 45 -15.14 -21.62 2.17
N GLN A 46 -15.83 -22.73 2.42
CA GLN A 46 -17.19 -22.71 2.97
C GLN A 46 -17.28 -21.95 4.28
N PHE A 47 -16.39 -22.24 5.24
CA PHE A 47 -16.33 -21.54 6.52
C PHE A 47 -16.15 -20.03 6.34
N CYS A 48 -15.27 -19.59 5.43
CA CYS A 48 -15.03 -18.17 5.18
C CYS A 48 -16.29 -17.44 4.70
N PHE A 49 -17.07 -18.04 3.79
CA PHE A 49 -18.32 -17.45 3.31
C PHE A 49 -19.39 -17.43 4.40
N GLU A 50 -19.59 -18.54 5.12
CA GLU A 50 -20.56 -18.62 6.23
C GLU A 50 -20.21 -17.62 7.34
N PHE A 51 -18.92 -17.41 7.62
CA PHE A 51 -18.47 -16.46 8.63
C PHE A 51 -18.85 -15.02 8.27
N ASP A 52 -18.68 -14.61 7.02
CA ASP A 52 -19.01 -13.26 6.57
C ASP A 52 -20.53 -13.00 6.57
N GLU A 53 -21.36 -14.02 6.39
CA GLU A 53 -22.83 -13.90 6.53
C GLU A 53 -23.24 -13.60 7.98
N ILE A 54 -22.49 -14.10 8.95
CA ILE A 54 -22.78 -13.94 10.39
C ILE A 54 -22.31 -12.56 10.92
N GLN A 55 -21.47 -11.83 10.18
CA GLN A 55 -20.81 -10.61 10.67
C GLN A 55 -21.07 -9.35 9.86
N PRO A 56 -22.10 -8.57 10.20
CA PRO A 56 -22.09 -7.15 9.89
C PRO A 56 -21.71 -6.33 11.12
N ILE A 57 -20.52 -5.71 11.09
CA ILE A 57 -20.22 -4.55 11.93
C ILE A 57 -21.19 -3.45 11.48
N GLN A 58 -21.89 -2.82 12.43
CA GLN A 58 -22.55 -1.53 12.20
C GLN A 58 -21.72 -0.43 12.85
N THR A 59 -21.34 0.56 12.06
CA THR A 59 -20.73 1.80 12.55
C THR A 59 -21.64 2.56 13.52
N TYR A 60 -22.95 2.26 13.50
CA TYR A 60 -23.96 2.78 14.42
C TYR A 60 -24.63 1.62 15.15
N SER A 61 -24.24 1.35 16.39
CA SER A 61 -25.03 0.50 17.28
C SER A 61 -25.08 1.08 18.69
N ASP A 62 -26.28 1.08 19.25
CA ASP A 62 -26.59 1.48 20.62
C ASP A 62 -25.62 0.91 21.68
N GLU A 63 -25.44 1.68 22.75
CA GLU A 63 -24.45 1.69 23.85
C GLU A 63 -24.03 0.36 24.55
N LYS A 64 -24.35 -0.84 24.04
CA LYS A 64 -24.17 -2.12 24.76
C LYS A 64 -23.04 -3.05 24.29
N ILE A 65 -22.02 -2.57 23.57
CA ILE A 65 -20.92 -3.46 23.16
C ILE A 65 -19.79 -3.51 24.21
N CYS A 66 -20.05 -4.22 25.32
CA CYS A 66 -19.03 -4.65 26.31
C CYS A 66 -18.32 -5.97 25.88
N TYR A 67 -18.45 -6.38 24.61
CA TYR A 67 -17.93 -7.65 24.07
C TYR A 67 -16.66 -7.51 23.20
N CYS A 68 -16.15 -6.29 23.00
CA CYS A 68 -15.12 -6.00 22.01
C CYS A 68 -13.77 -6.72 22.21
N SER A 69 -13.22 -6.77 23.42
CA SER A 69 -11.88 -7.33 23.63
C SER A 69 -11.80 -8.84 23.35
N ARG A 70 -12.86 -9.60 23.67
CA ARG A 70 -12.92 -11.04 23.42
C ARG A 70 -13.14 -11.36 21.96
N LEU A 71 -13.92 -10.53 21.28
CA LEU A 71 -14.13 -10.64 19.84
C LEU A 71 -12.80 -10.39 19.10
N THR A 72 -12.02 -9.40 19.53
CA THR A 72 -10.64 -9.20 19.05
C THR A 72 -9.77 -10.44 19.23
N LEU A 73 -9.78 -11.06 20.43
CA LEU A 73 -9.01 -12.28 20.69
C LEU A 73 -9.46 -13.45 19.79
N LEU A 74 -10.77 -13.59 19.56
CA LEU A 74 -11.32 -14.60 18.65
C LEU A 74 -10.83 -14.38 17.20
N TYR A 75 -10.83 -13.15 16.70
CA TYR A 75 -10.29 -12.85 15.37
C TYR A 75 -8.81 -13.16 15.27
N VAL A 76 -8.04 -12.77 16.29
CA VAL A 76 -6.61 -13.08 16.35
C VAL A 76 -6.36 -14.58 16.30
N ALA A 77 -7.15 -15.35 17.06
CA ALA A 77 -7.09 -16.79 17.02
C ALA A 77 -7.46 -17.35 15.64
N LEU A 78 -8.53 -16.84 15.04
CA LEU A 78 -9.00 -17.31 13.75
C LEU A 78 -7.98 -17.08 12.63
N PHE A 79 -7.42 -15.88 12.52
CA PHE A 79 -6.43 -15.58 11.48
C PHE A 79 -5.15 -16.38 11.64
N LYS A 80 -4.75 -16.70 12.88
CA LYS A 80 -3.64 -17.63 13.14
C LYS A 80 -3.92 -19.00 12.53
N VAL A 81 -5.08 -19.59 12.79
CA VAL A 81 -5.44 -20.89 12.19
C VAL A 81 -5.50 -20.80 10.66
N ILE A 82 -6.16 -19.77 10.12
CA ILE A 82 -6.35 -19.59 8.67
C ILE A 82 -5.00 -19.49 7.96
N SER A 83 -4.10 -18.61 8.40
CA SER A 83 -2.77 -18.45 7.80
C SER A 83 -1.94 -19.73 7.80
N MET A 84 -2.00 -20.51 8.88
CA MET A 84 -1.29 -21.78 8.98
C MET A 84 -1.91 -22.86 8.07
N LEU A 85 -3.24 -22.88 7.96
CA LEU A 85 -3.92 -23.77 7.02
C LEU A 85 -3.58 -23.41 5.58
N ILE A 86 -3.56 -22.12 5.24
CA ILE A 86 -3.14 -21.64 3.91
C ILE A 86 -1.72 -22.11 3.60
N LYS A 87 -0.77 -22.02 4.55
CA LYS A 87 0.60 -22.54 4.39
C LYS A 87 0.61 -24.01 3.94
N TRP A 88 -0.29 -24.84 4.45
CA TRP A 88 -0.44 -26.22 4.00
C TRP A 88 -1.07 -26.33 2.61
N LEU A 89 -2.12 -25.56 2.33
CA LEU A 89 -2.80 -25.57 1.03
C LEU A 89 -1.83 -25.22 -0.10
N ILE A 90 -1.06 -24.14 0.06
CA ILE A 90 -0.09 -23.65 -0.93
C ILE A 90 1.17 -24.51 -1.02
N SER A 91 1.37 -25.47 -0.11
CA SER A 91 2.47 -26.42 -0.23
C SER A 91 2.21 -27.45 -1.36
N TYR A 92 0.97 -27.53 -1.87
CA TYR A 92 0.59 -28.42 -2.98
C TYR A 92 -0.16 -27.62 -4.04
N ASP A 93 0.48 -27.38 -5.19
CA ASP A 93 -0.06 -26.53 -6.24
C ASP A 93 -1.46 -26.98 -6.70
N GLU A 94 -1.68 -28.27 -6.91
CA GLU A 94 -3.00 -28.82 -7.28
C GLU A 94 -4.09 -28.47 -6.26
N THR A 95 -3.76 -28.52 -4.96
CA THR A 95 -4.70 -28.17 -3.88
C THR A 95 -4.99 -26.67 -3.87
N ALA A 96 -3.95 -25.85 -4.02
CA ALA A 96 -4.09 -24.41 -4.07
C ALA A 96 -4.96 -23.97 -5.25
N LEU A 97 -4.70 -24.52 -6.44
CA LEU A 97 -5.47 -24.25 -7.66
C LEU A 97 -6.93 -24.68 -7.52
N ALA A 98 -7.20 -25.89 -7.04
CA ALA A 98 -8.58 -26.36 -6.80
C ALA A 98 -9.33 -25.47 -5.80
N THR A 99 -8.63 -24.99 -4.77
CA THR A 99 -9.21 -24.07 -3.78
C THR A 99 -9.53 -22.71 -4.41
N LEU A 100 -8.65 -22.18 -5.27
CA LEU A 100 -8.89 -20.93 -6.01
C LEU A 100 -10.09 -21.05 -6.95
N GLU A 101 -10.20 -22.15 -7.71
CA GLU A 101 -11.35 -22.39 -8.60
C GLU A 101 -12.66 -22.38 -7.82
N TRP A 102 -12.70 -23.02 -6.65
CA TRP A 102 -13.88 -23.03 -5.78
C TRP A 102 -14.28 -21.61 -5.33
N PHE A 103 -13.30 -20.77 -4.94
CA PHE A 103 -13.57 -19.37 -4.60
C PHE A 103 -14.11 -18.58 -5.79
N LEU A 104 -13.53 -18.76 -6.99
CA LEU A 104 -13.95 -18.05 -8.20
C LEU A 104 -15.38 -18.41 -8.62
N GLU A 105 -15.77 -19.67 -8.51
CA GLU A 105 -17.16 -20.09 -8.74
C GLU A 105 -18.14 -19.35 -7.82
N ARG A 106 -17.79 -19.21 -6.53
CA ARG A 106 -18.61 -18.48 -5.56
C ARG A 106 -18.64 -16.98 -5.85
N PHE A 107 -17.51 -16.37 -6.16
CA PHE A 107 -17.43 -14.95 -6.53
C PHE A 107 -18.23 -14.63 -7.78
N TYR A 108 -18.19 -15.51 -8.78
CA TYR A 108 -19.03 -15.36 -9.97
C TYR A 108 -20.52 -15.35 -9.64
N LEU A 109 -20.98 -16.24 -8.75
CA LEU A 109 -22.37 -16.26 -8.29
C LEU A 109 -22.76 -14.99 -7.54
N ASP A 110 -21.86 -14.45 -6.72
CA ASP A 110 -22.08 -13.17 -6.01
C ASP A 110 -22.20 -12.00 -6.98
N ILE A 111 -21.28 -11.88 -7.95
CA ILE A 111 -21.32 -10.82 -8.98
C ILE A 111 -22.60 -10.95 -9.81
N LYS A 112 -22.98 -12.17 -10.19
CA LYS A 112 -24.23 -12.43 -10.92
C LYS A 112 -25.45 -12.00 -10.11
N ARG A 113 -25.52 -12.36 -8.83
CA ARG A 113 -26.61 -11.92 -7.94
C ARG A 113 -26.70 -10.39 -7.89
N ILE A 114 -25.57 -9.70 -7.70
CA ILE A 114 -25.52 -8.23 -7.71
C ILE A 114 -25.98 -7.68 -9.06
N SER A 115 -25.60 -8.34 -10.15
CA SER A 115 -26.02 -8.01 -11.52
C SER A 115 -27.53 -8.18 -11.77
N ASP A 116 -28.21 -9.00 -10.98
CA ASP A 116 -29.65 -9.28 -11.14
C ASP A 116 -30.53 -8.37 -10.25
N GLU A 117 -29.97 -7.66 -9.25
CA GLU A 117 -30.74 -6.87 -8.25
C GLU A 117 -31.34 -5.54 -8.76
N ASP A 118 -30.63 -4.75 -9.60
CA ASP A 118 -31.17 -3.53 -10.24
C ASP A 118 -30.64 -3.37 -11.67
N ILE A 119 -31.53 -3.40 -12.65
CA ILE A 119 -31.19 -3.37 -14.08
C ILE A 119 -30.78 -1.96 -14.56
N ARG A 120 -31.06 -0.91 -13.78
CA ARG A 120 -30.85 0.49 -14.21
C ARG A 120 -29.39 0.90 -14.21
N ASP A 121 -28.59 0.36 -13.29
CA ASP A 121 -27.19 0.70 -13.14
C ASP A 121 -26.28 -0.35 -13.80
N SER A 122 -25.19 0.13 -14.41
CA SER A 122 -24.13 -0.77 -14.85
C SER A 122 -23.60 -1.58 -13.66
N ILE A 123 -23.11 -2.79 -13.94
CA ILE A 123 -22.54 -3.65 -12.89
C ILE A 123 -21.33 -2.97 -12.23
N ASP A 124 -20.55 -2.19 -12.97
CA ASP A 124 -19.39 -1.47 -12.42
C ASP A 124 -19.84 -0.45 -11.37
N VAL A 125 -20.88 0.34 -11.68
CA VAL A 125 -21.49 1.27 -10.72
C VAL A 125 -21.97 0.51 -9.50
N ARG A 126 -22.67 -0.61 -9.68
CA ARG A 126 -23.18 -1.41 -8.56
C ARG A 126 -22.08 -1.96 -7.69
N LEU A 127 -20.99 -2.49 -8.26
CA LEU A 127 -19.83 -2.99 -7.51
C LEU A 127 -19.12 -1.87 -6.76
N VAL A 128 -18.98 -0.69 -7.37
CA VAL A 128 -18.40 0.52 -6.74
C VAL A 128 -19.24 0.96 -5.55
N THR A 129 -20.56 0.92 -5.69
CA THR A 129 -21.49 1.35 -4.64
C THR A 129 -21.91 0.24 -3.70
N TYR A 130 -21.47 -1.01 -3.92
CA TYR A 130 -21.94 -2.17 -3.17
C TYR A 130 -21.52 -2.08 -1.71
N ARG A 131 -22.52 -1.84 -0.86
CA ARG A 131 -22.44 -1.47 0.56
C ARG A 131 -21.71 -0.15 0.81
N ASN A 132 -22.43 0.82 1.36
CA ASN A 132 -21.90 2.09 1.81
C ASN A 132 -21.44 1.99 3.27
N ILE A 133 -20.15 2.21 3.53
CA ILE A 133 -19.56 2.17 4.88
C ILE A 133 -20.18 3.18 5.87
N ASP A 134 -20.84 4.22 5.35
CA ASP A 134 -21.49 5.25 6.17
C ASP A 134 -22.88 4.85 6.63
N THR A 135 -23.62 4.12 5.79
CA THR A 135 -25.07 3.92 5.98
C THR A 135 -25.46 2.46 6.12
N GLU A 136 -24.59 1.53 5.75
CA GLU A 136 -24.91 0.11 5.65
C GLU A 136 -23.98 -0.77 6.49
N LYS A 137 -24.47 -1.97 6.75
CA LYS A 137 -23.78 -3.05 7.46
C LYS A 137 -22.64 -3.61 6.60
N PHE A 138 -21.41 -3.67 7.12
CA PHE A 138 -20.29 -4.29 6.41
C PHE A 138 -19.41 -5.17 7.31
N SER A 139 -18.71 -6.13 6.71
CA SER A 139 -17.64 -6.88 7.37
C SER A 139 -16.32 -6.20 7.04
N ILE A 140 -15.48 -5.93 8.05
CA ILE A 140 -14.10 -5.47 7.82
C ILE A 140 -13.16 -6.65 7.55
N PHE A 141 -13.59 -7.88 7.84
CA PHE A 141 -12.75 -9.07 7.75
C PHE A 141 -12.73 -9.67 6.35
N ASN A 142 -13.90 -9.74 5.71
CA ASN A 142 -14.13 -10.33 4.39
C ASN A 142 -13.21 -11.53 4.10
N LEU A 143 -13.36 -12.59 4.90
CA LEU A 143 -12.41 -13.71 4.91
C LEU A 143 -12.20 -14.36 3.54
N PRO A 144 -13.25 -14.65 2.73
CA PRO A 144 -13.09 -15.34 1.45
C PRO A 144 -12.10 -14.64 0.54
N HIS A 145 -12.21 -13.33 0.39
CA HIS A 145 -11.36 -12.52 -0.48
C HIS A 145 -9.91 -12.47 -0.01
N ARG A 146 -9.67 -12.29 1.29
CA ARG A 146 -8.29 -12.23 1.82
C ARG A 146 -7.59 -13.57 1.77
N VAL A 147 -8.32 -14.67 2.04
CA VAL A 147 -7.80 -16.04 1.86
C VAL A 147 -7.52 -16.32 0.39
N PHE A 148 -8.43 -15.92 -0.49
CA PHE A 148 -8.22 -16.01 -1.94
C PHE A 148 -6.97 -15.27 -2.37
N VAL A 149 -6.81 -13.99 -2.00
CA VAL A 149 -5.64 -13.18 -2.37
C VAL A 149 -4.34 -13.80 -1.84
N ASP A 150 -4.35 -14.37 -0.63
CA ASP A 150 -3.15 -15.03 -0.09
C ASP A 150 -2.72 -16.23 -0.94
N ILE A 151 -3.65 -17.14 -1.23
CA ILE A 151 -3.39 -18.33 -2.05
C ILE A 151 -3.03 -17.91 -3.49
N PHE A 152 -3.76 -16.94 -4.04
CA PHE A 152 -3.59 -16.45 -5.41
C PHE A 152 -2.20 -15.83 -5.60
N MET A 153 -1.78 -14.96 -4.68
CA MET A 153 -0.45 -14.36 -4.72
C MET A 153 0.65 -15.40 -4.64
N ASP A 154 0.50 -16.44 -3.81
CA ASP A 154 1.50 -17.53 -3.79
C ASP A 154 1.64 -18.22 -5.14
N CYS A 155 0.52 -18.60 -5.73
CA CYS A 155 0.50 -19.30 -7.02
C CYS A 155 1.02 -18.38 -8.13
N LEU A 156 0.75 -17.08 -8.05
CA LEU A 156 1.25 -16.08 -9.00
C LEU A 156 2.78 -15.92 -8.88
N LEU A 157 3.33 -15.91 -7.67
CA LEU A 157 4.77 -15.79 -7.43
C LEU A 157 5.55 -17.04 -7.84
N LYS A 158 4.93 -18.22 -7.69
CA LYS A 158 5.50 -19.51 -8.12
C LYS A 158 5.28 -19.80 -9.61
N ASP A 159 4.55 -18.95 -10.32
CA ASP A 159 4.13 -19.16 -11.71
C ASP A 159 3.32 -20.46 -11.92
N THR A 160 2.53 -20.88 -10.91
CA THR A 160 1.74 -22.12 -10.94
C THR A 160 0.28 -21.90 -11.32
N LEU A 161 -0.17 -20.66 -11.44
CA LEU A 161 -1.53 -20.32 -11.89
C LEU A 161 -1.80 -20.83 -13.31
N THR A 162 -2.93 -21.55 -13.47
CA THR A 162 -3.42 -21.98 -14.78
C THR A 162 -3.91 -20.80 -15.62
N THR A 163 -3.85 -20.92 -16.95
CA THR A 163 -4.38 -19.91 -17.89
C THR A 163 -5.85 -19.59 -17.60
N LYS A 164 -6.67 -20.61 -17.29
CA LYS A 164 -8.08 -20.43 -16.93
C LYS A 164 -8.26 -19.49 -15.74
N ILE A 165 -7.51 -19.69 -14.65
CA ILE A 165 -7.62 -18.82 -13.46
C ILE A 165 -7.10 -17.41 -13.79
N ARG A 166 -6.01 -17.28 -14.54
CA ARG A 166 -5.49 -15.98 -14.97
C ARG A 166 -6.52 -15.23 -15.81
N ASP A 167 -7.13 -15.87 -16.80
CA ASP A 167 -8.14 -15.25 -17.66
C ASP A 167 -9.39 -14.85 -16.87
N GLN A 168 -9.83 -15.68 -15.93
CA GLN A 168 -10.98 -15.37 -15.07
C GLN A 168 -10.73 -14.19 -14.13
N VAL A 169 -9.51 -14.07 -13.59
CA VAL A 169 -9.18 -12.99 -12.65
C VAL A 169 -8.77 -11.73 -13.41
N PHE A 170 -7.78 -11.80 -14.29
CA PHE A 170 -7.19 -10.63 -14.95
C PHE A 170 -7.95 -10.20 -16.22
N GLY A 171 -8.77 -11.07 -16.80
CA GLY A 171 -9.56 -10.77 -18.00
C GLY A 171 -10.96 -10.23 -17.73
N ASP A 172 -11.37 -10.07 -16.46
CA ASP A 172 -12.67 -9.54 -16.07
C ASP A 172 -12.53 -8.48 -14.97
N ASP A 173 -12.69 -7.21 -15.36
CA ASP A 173 -12.65 -6.06 -14.44
C ASP A 173 -13.60 -6.20 -13.26
N LYS A 174 -14.77 -6.84 -13.44
CA LYS A 174 -15.76 -7.03 -12.37
C LYS A 174 -15.25 -8.01 -11.34
N MET A 175 -14.57 -9.07 -11.79
CA MET A 175 -13.92 -10.03 -10.91
C MET A 175 -12.78 -9.36 -10.14
N LEU A 176 -11.95 -8.55 -10.79
CA LEU A 176 -10.89 -7.78 -10.12
C LEU A 176 -11.47 -6.86 -9.05
N MET A 177 -12.45 -6.03 -9.41
CA MET A 177 -13.12 -5.12 -8.47
C MET A 177 -13.73 -5.89 -7.30
N TRP A 178 -14.35 -7.05 -7.56
CA TRP A 178 -14.93 -7.88 -6.51
C TRP A 178 -13.87 -8.46 -5.57
N ILE A 179 -12.78 -9.03 -6.11
CA ILE A 179 -11.65 -9.57 -5.34
C ILE A 179 -11.02 -8.48 -4.48
N GLY A 180 -10.79 -7.30 -5.05
CA GLY A 180 -10.14 -6.18 -4.38
C GLY A 180 -11.03 -5.42 -3.40
N ARG A 181 -12.37 -5.61 -3.46
CA ARG A 181 -13.34 -4.84 -2.68
C ARG A 181 -13.04 -4.76 -1.18
N PRO A 182 -12.64 -5.84 -0.50
CA PRO A 182 -12.35 -5.76 0.92
C PRO A 182 -11.20 -4.84 1.27
N ALA A 183 -10.15 -4.81 0.45
CA ALA A 183 -9.03 -3.89 0.64
C ALA A 183 -9.51 -2.43 0.55
N ILE A 184 -10.30 -2.13 -0.49
CA ILE A 184 -10.88 -0.79 -0.70
C ILE A 184 -11.78 -0.38 0.47
N THR A 185 -12.63 -1.31 0.94
CA THR A 185 -13.56 -1.08 2.05
C THR A 185 -12.80 -0.86 3.36
N ALA A 186 -11.80 -1.68 3.65
CA ALA A 186 -10.98 -1.56 4.86
C ALA A 186 -10.19 -0.26 4.85
N THR A 187 -9.49 0.08 3.76
CA THR A 187 -8.73 1.34 3.68
C THR A 187 -9.65 2.55 3.76
N SER A 188 -10.81 2.52 3.10
CA SER A 188 -11.80 3.60 3.21
C SER A 188 -12.28 3.78 4.65
N PHE A 189 -12.59 2.68 5.35
CA PHE A 189 -12.94 2.73 6.77
C PHE A 189 -11.84 3.40 7.61
N PHE A 190 -10.57 3.01 7.42
CA PHE A 190 -9.46 3.62 8.14
C PHE A 190 -9.23 5.08 7.78
N ALA A 191 -9.31 5.43 6.49
CA ALA A 191 -9.23 6.81 6.04
C ALA A 191 -10.29 7.67 6.74
N LYS A 192 -11.51 7.16 6.87
CA LYS A 192 -12.60 7.84 7.59
C LYS A 192 -12.33 7.95 9.08
N VAL A 193 -11.86 6.88 9.74
CA VAL A 193 -11.49 6.91 11.17
C VAL A 193 -10.42 7.96 11.42
N LEU A 194 -9.42 8.06 10.54
CA LEU A 194 -8.33 9.03 10.63
C LEU A 194 -8.77 10.48 10.33
N ALA A 195 -9.70 10.66 9.39
CA ALA A 195 -10.22 11.99 9.03
C ALA A 195 -11.24 12.52 10.06
N SER A 196 -11.91 11.63 10.80
CA SER A 196 -12.88 12.02 11.82
C SER A 196 -12.17 12.64 13.02
N LYS A 197 -12.74 13.72 13.59
CA LYS A 197 -12.32 14.19 14.92
C LYS A 197 -12.45 13.04 15.92
N PRO A 198 -11.62 12.97 16.97
CA PRO A 198 -11.74 11.99 18.03
C PRO A 198 -13.07 12.20 18.78
N GLU A 199 -14.14 11.67 18.21
CA GLU A 199 -15.39 11.43 18.90
C GLU A 199 -15.20 10.17 19.75
N ASN A 200 -15.93 10.09 20.86
CA ASN A 200 -15.83 9.00 21.85
C ASN A 200 -16.46 7.69 21.33
N ASP A 201 -16.21 7.34 20.06
CA ASP A 201 -16.73 6.17 19.38
C ASP A 201 -15.83 4.96 19.67
N ARG A 202 -16.01 4.43 20.87
CA ARG A 202 -15.29 3.24 21.34
C ARG A 202 -15.37 2.08 20.37
N VAL A 203 -16.45 1.93 19.59
CA VAL A 203 -16.61 0.83 18.64
C VAL A 203 -15.60 0.97 17.51
N LYS A 204 -15.44 2.18 16.94
CA LYS A 204 -14.38 2.45 15.96
C LYS A 204 -12.99 2.19 16.53
N ASP A 205 -12.74 2.59 17.77
CA ASP A 205 -11.46 2.33 18.44
C ASP A 205 -11.21 0.83 18.58
N TYR A 206 -12.21 0.03 18.94
CA TYR A 206 -12.06 -1.42 19.09
C TYR A 206 -11.91 -2.15 17.76
N VAL A 207 -12.68 -1.78 16.74
CA VAL A 207 -12.55 -2.36 15.39
C VAL A 207 -11.19 -2.00 14.81
N SER A 208 -10.78 -0.74 14.97
CA SER A 208 -9.44 -0.29 14.62
C SER A 208 -8.41 -1.06 15.41
N TYR A 209 -8.53 -1.18 16.73
CA TYR A 209 -7.60 -1.95 17.56
C TYR A 209 -7.54 -3.43 17.15
N ALA A 210 -8.67 -4.06 16.81
CA ALA A 210 -8.70 -5.46 16.39
C ALA A 210 -7.96 -5.68 15.06
N TYR A 211 -8.17 -4.76 14.13
CA TYR A 211 -7.45 -4.73 12.86
C TYR A 211 -5.98 -4.33 13.04
N MET A 212 -5.70 -3.44 13.99
CA MET A 212 -4.40 -2.84 14.30
C MET A 212 -3.63 -3.56 15.41
N ASN A 213 -4.08 -4.75 15.85
CA ASN A 213 -3.37 -5.57 16.83
C ASN A 213 -2.12 -6.25 16.23
N HIS A 214 -0.97 -6.06 16.87
CA HIS A 214 0.41 -6.16 16.36
C HIS A 214 0.83 -7.41 15.56
N GLY A 215 0.08 -8.52 15.58
CA GLY A 215 0.36 -9.71 14.75
C GLY A 215 -0.64 -9.94 13.61
N THR A 216 -1.92 -9.65 13.83
CA THR A 216 -2.97 -9.81 12.81
C THR A 216 -3.00 -8.66 11.82
N VAL A 217 -2.57 -7.45 12.22
CA VAL A 217 -2.50 -6.28 11.32
C VAL A 217 -1.78 -6.66 10.06
N HIS A 218 -0.58 -7.20 10.23
CA HIS A 218 0.32 -7.37 9.13
C HIS A 218 -0.18 -8.43 8.17
N TYR A 219 -0.84 -9.49 8.66
CA TYR A 219 -1.46 -10.46 7.77
C TYR A 219 -2.59 -9.83 6.94
N LEU A 220 -3.57 -9.16 7.56
CA LEU A 220 -4.69 -8.55 6.83
C LEU A 220 -4.24 -7.43 5.90
N PHE A 221 -3.36 -6.56 6.41
CA PHE A 221 -2.73 -5.50 5.65
C PHE A 221 -1.99 -6.06 4.45
N MET A 222 -1.21 -7.13 4.59
CA MET A 222 -0.48 -7.70 3.46
C MET A 222 -1.42 -8.21 2.37
N GLN A 223 -2.55 -8.83 2.74
CA GLN A 223 -3.53 -9.25 1.73
C GLN A 223 -4.23 -8.05 1.07
N ASP A 224 -4.60 -7.03 1.84
CA ASP A 224 -5.21 -5.82 1.29
C ASP A 224 -4.22 -5.06 0.38
N PHE A 225 -2.95 -4.99 0.80
CA PHE A 225 -1.86 -4.38 0.04
C PHE A 225 -1.60 -5.12 -1.26
N ASN A 226 -1.51 -6.45 -1.23
CA ASN A 226 -1.38 -7.28 -2.43
C ASN A 226 -2.59 -7.11 -3.35
N ALA A 227 -3.81 -7.06 -2.81
CA ALA A 227 -5.01 -6.83 -3.60
C ALA A 227 -4.97 -5.48 -4.32
N ILE A 228 -4.52 -4.40 -3.64
CA ILE A 228 -4.35 -3.08 -4.26
C ILE A 228 -3.28 -3.13 -5.35
N GLN A 229 -2.16 -3.82 -5.15
CA GLN A 229 -1.14 -3.99 -6.18
C GLN A 229 -1.68 -4.75 -7.41
N ILE A 230 -2.52 -5.77 -7.22
CA ILE A 230 -3.23 -6.45 -8.31
C ILE A 230 -4.15 -5.45 -9.03
N LEU A 231 -4.99 -4.70 -8.31
CA LEU A 231 -5.91 -3.73 -8.91
C LEU A 231 -5.17 -2.67 -9.74
N ILE A 232 -4.09 -2.09 -9.20
CA ILE A 232 -3.25 -1.10 -9.90
C ILE A 232 -2.62 -1.69 -11.17
N SER A 233 -2.33 -2.99 -11.17
CA SER A 233 -1.68 -3.67 -12.29
C SER A 233 -2.64 -4.00 -13.43
N TYR A 234 -3.89 -4.33 -13.11
CA TYR A 234 -4.80 -4.94 -14.09
C TYR A 234 -6.03 -4.13 -14.42
N LEU A 235 -6.49 -3.22 -13.56
CA LEU A 235 -7.59 -2.33 -13.91
C LEU A 235 -7.12 -1.16 -14.77
N ASP A 236 -8.03 -0.67 -15.61
CA ASP A 236 -7.88 0.63 -16.23
C ASP A 236 -7.59 1.71 -15.15
N PRO A 237 -6.58 2.58 -15.32
CA PRO A 237 -6.21 3.58 -14.32
C PRO A 237 -7.33 4.53 -13.91
N GLU A 238 -8.21 4.91 -14.84
CA GLU A 238 -9.35 5.78 -14.53
C GLU A 238 -10.39 5.01 -13.72
N LEU A 239 -10.70 3.78 -14.13
CA LEU A 239 -11.60 2.88 -13.39
C LEU A 239 -11.10 2.62 -11.96
N PHE A 240 -9.81 2.33 -11.79
CA PHE A 240 -9.20 2.10 -10.48
C PHE A 240 -9.33 3.34 -9.57
N LEU A 241 -9.00 4.52 -10.07
CA LEU A 241 -9.10 5.76 -9.28
C LEU A 241 -10.54 6.10 -8.93
N LYS A 242 -11.50 5.95 -9.87
CA LYS A 242 -12.92 6.12 -9.57
C LYS A 242 -13.39 5.13 -8.52
N TYR A 243 -12.98 3.87 -8.63
CA TYR A 243 -13.36 2.83 -7.69
C TYR A 243 -12.89 3.18 -6.26
N MET A 244 -11.66 3.66 -6.12
CA MET A 244 -11.11 4.16 -4.86
C MET A 244 -11.87 5.39 -4.35
N LEU A 245 -12.05 6.42 -5.18
CA LEU A 245 -12.67 7.70 -4.78
C LEU A 245 -14.10 7.53 -4.30
N PHE A 246 -14.91 6.80 -5.06
CA PHE A 246 -16.32 6.56 -4.71
C PHE A 246 -16.44 5.72 -3.42
N ASN A 247 -15.41 4.95 -3.04
CA ASN A 247 -15.39 4.24 -1.77
C ASN A 247 -14.83 5.07 -0.62
N PHE A 248 -13.78 5.86 -0.84
CA PHE A 248 -13.17 6.71 0.19
C PHE A 248 -14.04 7.88 0.59
N VAL A 249 -14.85 8.37 -0.35
CA VAL A 249 -15.71 9.54 -0.16
C VAL A 249 -17.15 9.19 -0.58
N PRO A 250 -17.90 8.37 0.18
CA PRO A 250 -19.22 7.91 -0.24
C PRO A 250 -20.24 9.03 -0.50
N SER A 251 -20.01 10.24 0.03
CA SER A 251 -20.85 11.41 -0.24
C SER A 251 -20.88 11.83 -1.71
N ILE A 252 -19.82 11.57 -2.48
CA ILE A 252 -19.79 11.94 -3.91
C ILE A 252 -20.75 11.08 -4.75
N ARG A 253 -21.09 9.87 -4.29
CA ARG A 253 -21.98 8.92 -4.98
C ARG A 253 -23.36 9.52 -5.28
N LYS A 254 -23.80 10.50 -4.47
CA LYS A 254 -25.11 11.16 -4.62
C LYS A 254 -25.06 12.39 -5.54
N ARG A 255 -23.87 12.86 -5.89
CA ARG A 255 -23.64 14.16 -6.55
C ARG A 255 -23.08 14.01 -7.95
N VAL A 256 -22.30 12.96 -8.19
CA VAL A 256 -21.56 12.77 -9.43
C VAL A 256 -21.91 11.43 -10.07
N CYS A 257 -22.13 11.46 -11.38
CA CYS A 257 -22.27 10.24 -12.16
C CYS A 257 -20.92 9.54 -12.31
N PHE A 258 -20.89 8.21 -12.24
CA PHE A 258 -19.66 7.42 -12.41
C PHE A 258 -19.00 7.62 -13.80
N SER A 259 -19.78 8.05 -14.80
CA SER A 259 -19.28 8.37 -16.14
C SER A 259 -18.52 9.70 -16.23
N GLU A 260 -18.60 10.56 -15.21
CA GLU A 260 -17.87 11.82 -15.20
C GLU A 260 -16.35 11.60 -15.16
N ASN A 261 -15.59 12.51 -15.78
CA ASN A 261 -14.13 12.42 -15.77
C ASN A 261 -13.54 12.70 -14.38
N LEU A 262 -12.34 12.17 -14.11
CA LEU A 262 -11.66 12.37 -12.83
C LEU A 262 -11.42 13.85 -12.51
N THR A 263 -11.12 14.67 -13.51
CA THR A 263 -10.86 16.10 -13.31
C THR A 263 -12.07 16.84 -12.71
N SER A 264 -13.30 16.49 -13.10
CA SER A 264 -14.52 17.08 -12.52
C SER A 264 -14.76 16.54 -11.11
N ILE A 265 -14.54 15.25 -10.88
CA ILE A 265 -14.65 14.64 -9.55
C ILE A 265 -13.69 15.30 -8.56
N PHE A 266 -12.44 15.54 -8.92
CA PHE A 266 -11.48 16.17 -8.02
C PHE A 266 -11.82 17.62 -7.65
N ARG A 267 -12.65 18.31 -8.43
CA ARG A 267 -13.09 19.70 -8.13
C ARG A 267 -14.20 19.78 -7.10
N LEU A 268 -14.70 18.65 -6.60
CA LEU A 268 -15.71 18.62 -5.54
C LEU A 268 -15.14 19.12 -4.21
N ASN A 269 -15.98 19.82 -3.46
CA ASN A 269 -15.61 20.41 -2.16
C ASN A 269 -15.22 19.35 -1.12
N GLU A 270 -15.65 18.09 -1.31
CA GLU A 270 -15.23 16.96 -0.49
C GLU A 270 -13.70 16.75 -0.46
N PHE A 271 -12.97 17.28 -1.44
CA PHE A 271 -11.52 17.19 -1.50
C PHE A 271 -10.84 18.48 -1.02
N ASP A 272 -11.59 19.46 -0.50
CA ASP A 272 -11.06 20.78 -0.10
C ASP A 272 -10.05 20.70 1.04
N ASP A 273 -10.29 19.85 2.04
CA ASP A 273 -9.38 19.66 3.19
C ASP A 273 -8.10 18.88 2.85
N GLY A 274 -8.07 18.20 1.70
CA GLY A 274 -6.96 17.35 1.27
C GLY A 274 -6.79 16.04 2.04
N CYS A 275 -7.57 15.75 3.09
CA CYS A 275 -7.43 14.56 3.93
C CYS A 275 -7.73 13.27 3.14
N HIS A 276 -8.79 13.27 2.35
CA HIS A 276 -9.15 12.12 1.53
C HIS A 276 -8.11 11.86 0.43
N LEU A 277 -7.62 12.92 -0.22
CA LEU A 277 -6.55 12.82 -1.22
C LEU A 277 -5.24 12.34 -0.60
N HIS A 278 -4.95 12.74 0.64
CA HIS A 278 -3.78 12.28 1.39
C HIS A 278 -3.79 10.76 1.54
N GLN A 279 -4.88 10.21 2.06
CA GLN A 279 -5.01 8.76 2.27
C GLN A 279 -4.95 7.98 0.96
N LEU A 280 -5.58 8.50 -0.09
CA LEU A 280 -5.52 7.93 -1.44
C LEU A 280 -4.08 7.89 -1.98
N LEU A 281 -3.38 9.03 -1.96
CA LEU A 281 -2.01 9.14 -2.43
C LEU A 281 -1.05 8.26 -1.64
N LEU A 282 -1.19 8.25 -0.32
CA LEU A 282 -0.38 7.45 0.58
C LEU A 282 -0.49 5.96 0.24
N LEU A 283 -1.71 5.46 -0.03
CA LEU A 283 -1.93 4.08 -0.43
C LEU A 283 -1.32 3.76 -1.80
N ILE A 284 -1.58 4.61 -2.79
CA ILE A 284 -1.06 4.45 -4.15
C ILE A 284 0.48 4.48 -4.15
N TYR A 285 1.07 5.46 -3.49
CA TYR A 285 2.52 5.62 -3.40
C TYR A 285 3.18 4.39 -2.78
N ASN A 286 2.66 3.91 -1.65
CA ASN A 286 3.21 2.72 -1.00
C ASN A 286 3.03 1.46 -1.87
N ALA A 287 1.88 1.30 -2.52
CA ALA A 287 1.66 0.19 -3.45
C ALA A 287 2.69 0.18 -4.58
N LEU A 288 3.02 1.36 -5.13
CA LEU A 288 4.02 1.52 -6.19
C LEU A 288 5.47 1.32 -5.72
N ALA A 289 5.80 1.81 -4.52
CA ALA A 289 7.16 1.86 -3.98
C ALA A 289 7.59 0.57 -3.26
N GLU A 290 6.71 -0.04 -2.46
CA GLU A 290 7.04 -1.22 -1.66
C GLU A 290 6.81 -2.51 -2.48
N ARG A 291 7.81 -2.85 -3.30
CA ARG A 291 7.74 -3.92 -4.32
C ARG A 291 8.16 -5.31 -3.82
N HIS A 292 7.96 -5.64 -2.55
CA HIS A 292 8.52 -6.87 -1.96
C HIS A 292 8.14 -8.16 -2.70
N PHE A 293 6.87 -8.31 -3.07
CA PHE A 293 6.39 -9.51 -3.79
C PHE A 293 6.29 -9.27 -5.30
N VAL A 294 5.92 -8.06 -5.72
CA VAL A 294 5.75 -7.71 -7.14
C VAL A 294 7.08 -7.45 -7.87
N GLY A 295 8.16 -7.26 -7.12
CA GLY A 295 9.52 -7.14 -7.63
C GLY A 295 10.20 -8.50 -7.84
N VAL A 296 11.14 -8.55 -8.78
CA VAL A 296 12.04 -9.68 -8.99
C VAL A 296 13.02 -9.74 -7.82
N SER A 297 12.91 -10.81 -7.04
CA SER A 297 13.74 -11.06 -5.86
C SER A 297 13.86 -12.56 -5.63
N ASP A 298 15.07 -13.00 -5.28
CA ASP A 298 15.36 -14.39 -4.91
C ASP A 298 14.62 -14.78 -3.62
N ASN A 299 14.47 -13.83 -2.70
CA ASN A 299 13.80 -14.05 -1.42
C ASN A 299 12.94 -12.83 -1.04
N PRO A 300 11.68 -12.75 -1.53
CA PRO A 300 10.78 -11.64 -1.25
C PRO A 300 10.40 -11.54 0.24
N GLU A 301 10.34 -12.67 0.95
CA GLU A 301 10.04 -12.71 2.39
C GLU A 301 11.17 -12.08 3.21
N TYR A 302 12.44 -12.39 2.89
CA TYR A 302 13.59 -11.77 3.54
C TYR A 302 13.61 -10.25 3.32
N GLN A 303 13.34 -9.80 2.09
CA GLN A 303 13.30 -8.37 1.78
C GLN A 303 12.19 -7.64 2.55
N LEU A 304 10.99 -8.23 2.63
CA LEU A 304 9.91 -7.70 3.45
C LEU A 304 10.35 -7.60 4.92
N LEU A 305 10.96 -8.65 5.45
CA LEU A 305 11.36 -8.73 6.85
C LEU A 305 12.47 -7.71 7.17
N GLU A 306 13.51 -7.61 6.34
CA GLU A 306 14.55 -6.58 6.46
C GLU A 306 13.94 -5.19 6.44
N ARG A 307 13.02 -4.93 5.50
CA ARG A 307 12.30 -3.66 5.40
C ARG A 307 11.55 -3.34 6.69
N GLN A 308 10.85 -4.30 7.27
CA GLN A 308 10.12 -4.12 8.52
C GLN A 308 11.04 -3.84 9.71
N ILE A 309 12.19 -4.52 9.80
CA ILE A 309 13.19 -4.27 10.85
C ILE A 309 13.69 -2.82 10.74
N ILE A 310 14.05 -2.38 9.53
CA ILE A 310 14.56 -1.02 9.30
C ILE A 310 13.55 0.03 9.76
N HIS A 311 12.29 -0.08 9.33
CA HIS A 311 11.26 0.89 9.72
C HIS A 311 10.92 0.82 11.20
N SER A 312 10.92 -0.38 11.80
CA SER A 312 10.72 -0.56 13.23
C SER A 312 11.81 0.17 14.03
N ILE A 313 13.08 -0.02 13.71
CA ILE A 313 14.18 0.69 14.40
C ILE A 313 14.12 2.20 14.12
N ALA A 314 13.85 2.60 12.88
CA ALA A 314 13.72 4.00 12.51
C ALA A 314 12.70 4.72 13.39
N SER A 315 11.58 4.08 13.71
CA SER A 315 10.51 4.64 14.54
C SER A 315 10.90 4.97 15.98
N GLY A 316 11.88 4.26 16.56
CA GLY A 316 12.51 4.59 17.85
C GLY A 316 11.64 4.53 19.12
N TYR A 317 10.32 4.38 19.01
CA TYR A 317 9.39 4.52 20.16
C TYR A 317 9.12 3.19 20.88
N THR A 318 8.85 2.12 20.12
CA THR A 318 8.46 0.80 20.69
C THR A 318 9.56 -0.25 20.54
N TYR A 319 10.57 0.01 19.70
CA TYR A 319 11.53 -1.00 19.25
C TYR A 319 12.94 -0.59 19.58
N GLN A 320 13.19 -0.42 20.88
CA GLN A 320 14.49 0.05 21.35
C GLN A 320 15.45 -1.10 21.57
N THR A 321 14.97 -2.33 21.74
CA THR A 321 15.81 -3.52 21.92
C THR A 321 15.56 -4.58 20.85
N VAL A 322 16.51 -5.51 20.72
CA VAL A 322 16.37 -6.70 19.86
C VAL A 322 15.10 -7.49 20.19
N GLU A 323 14.78 -7.63 21.47
CA GLU A 323 13.60 -8.38 21.93
C GLU A 323 12.30 -7.68 21.55
N ASP A 324 12.25 -6.34 21.64
CA ASP A 324 11.08 -5.58 21.22
C ASP A 324 10.79 -5.77 19.73
N ILE A 325 11.84 -5.83 18.89
CA ILE A 325 11.68 -6.12 17.45
C ILE A 325 11.19 -7.55 17.25
N LYS A 326 11.83 -8.54 17.87
CA LYS A 326 11.46 -9.95 17.72
C LYS A 326 10.01 -10.24 18.09
N THR A 327 9.50 -9.57 19.12
CA THR A 327 8.14 -9.77 19.63
C THR A 327 7.07 -9.06 18.80
N SER A 328 7.46 -8.18 17.87
CA SER A 328 6.53 -7.28 17.18
C SER A 328 6.60 -7.31 15.67
N ILE A 329 7.70 -7.82 15.11
CA ILE A 329 7.85 -7.95 13.67
C ILE A 329 6.91 -9.01 13.12
N PHE A 330 6.60 -8.96 11.84
CA PHE A 330 5.72 -9.92 11.20
C PHE A 330 6.51 -10.78 10.22
N VAL A 331 6.52 -12.09 10.45
CA VAL A 331 7.02 -13.05 9.48
C VAL A 331 5.84 -13.53 8.64
N TYR A 332 5.93 -13.33 7.33
CA TYR A 332 4.85 -13.65 6.39
C TYR A 332 4.42 -15.12 6.53
N ARG A 333 3.11 -15.33 6.76
CA ARG A 333 2.48 -16.65 7.04
C ARG A 333 3.04 -17.42 8.24
N GLU A 334 3.82 -16.78 9.11
CA GLU A 334 4.28 -17.34 10.38
C GLU A 334 3.76 -16.48 11.55
N ILE A 335 2.43 -16.40 11.68
CA ILE A 335 1.80 -15.61 12.74
C ILE A 335 2.16 -16.22 14.12
N TYR A 336 3.10 -15.56 14.79
CA TYR A 336 3.79 -15.90 16.03
C TYR A 336 3.10 -16.86 17.02
N PHE A 337 3.86 -17.91 17.36
CA PHE A 337 3.96 -18.48 18.70
C PHE A 337 5.15 -17.85 19.43
N LEU A 338 5.03 -17.67 20.74
CA LEU A 338 6.02 -17.08 21.66
C LEU A 338 7.39 -17.79 21.72
N GLU A 339 7.65 -18.79 20.89
CA GLU A 339 8.90 -19.57 20.88
C GLU A 339 9.49 -19.57 19.46
N LEU A 340 10.17 -18.48 19.12
CA LEU A 340 10.90 -18.23 17.86
C LEU A 340 12.16 -19.12 17.70
N THR A 341 12.23 -20.27 18.35
CA THR A 341 13.45 -21.10 18.38
C THR A 341 13.83 -21.73 17.04
N TYR A 342 12.96 -21.67 16.02
CA TYR A 342 13.17 -22.29 14.71
C TYR A 342 12.74 -21.42 13.52
N SER A 343 12.91 -20.11 13.61
CA SER A 343 12.79 -19.24 12.43
C SER A 343 13.86 -19.64 11.41
N THR A 344 13.46 -19.88 10.16
CA THR A 344 14.40 -20.07 9.02
C THR A 344 15.30 -18.86 8.81
N TYR A 345 14.87 -17.70 9.32
CA TYR A 345 15.62 -16.46 9.28
C TYR A 345 16.37 -16.25 10.59
N ASN A 346 17.68 -16.02 10.52
CA ASN A 346 18.46 -15.56 11.65
C ASN A 346 18.12 -14.08 11.94
N LEU A 347 17.01 -13.84 12.64
CA LEU A 347 16.51 -12.50 12.97
C LEU A 347 17.57 -11.66 13.69
N ASP A 348 18.39 -12.29 14.55
CA ASP A 348 19.48 -11.60 15.25
C ASP A 348 20.50 -11.02 14.28
N GLU A 349 20.91 -11.82 13.29
CA GLU A 349 21.84 -11.37 12.25
C GLU A 349 21.24 -10.27 11.38
N MET A 350 19.96 -10.36 11.01
CA MET A 350 19.28 -9.30 10.26
C MET A 350 19.19 -7.99 11.07
N ILE A 351 18.86 -8.08 12.36
CA ILE A 351 18.83 -6.91 13.24
C ILE A 351 20.23 -6.32 13.38
N GLN A 352 21.26 -7.13 13.61
CA GLN A 352 22.66 -6.67 13.70
C GLN A 352 23.18 -6.10 12.37
N LYS A 353 22.69 -6.60 11.23
CA LYS A 353 23.05 -6.10 9.90
C LYS A 353 22.60 -4.65 9.73
N VAL A 354 21.39 -4.31 10.16
CA VAL A 354 20.81 -2.96 9.95
C VAL A 354 20.96 -2.02 11.14
N SER A 355 21.37 -2.53 12.30
CA SER A 355 21.45 -1.75 13.55
C SER A 355 22.82 -1.77 14.22
N TYR A 356 23.05 -0.79 15.09
CA TYR A 356 24.19 -0.77 16.01
C TYR A 356 23.71 -0.51 17.44
N THR A 357 24.41 -1.06 18.41
CA THR A 357 24.09 -0.88 19.84
C THR A 357 24.50 0.52 20.31
N ILE A 358 23.62 1.19 21.04
CA ILE A 358 23.89 2.46 21.71
C ILE A 358 24.23 2.14 23.18
N ASN A 359 25.43 2.51 23.59
CA ASN A 359 25.83 2.46 25.00
C ASN A 359 25.19 3.63 25.74
N SER A 360 24.03 3.39 26.35
CA SER A 360 23.36 4.36 27.21
C SER A 360 23.50 3.94 28.68
N PRO A 361 23.92 4.85 29.59
CA PRO A 361 24.05 4.53 31.01
C PRO A 361 22.70 4.19 31.69
N ASP A 362 21.57 4.57 31.09
CA ASP A 362 20.23 4.45 31.68
C ASP A 362 19.35 3.32 31.08
N LEU A 363 19.79 2.57 30.06
CA LEU A 363 18.91 1.65 29.33
C LEU A 363 19.54 0.31 28.93
N ARG A 364 18.71 -0.75 28.99
CA ARG A 364 18.89 -2.07 28.35
C ARG A 364 19.46 -1.90 26.94
N ASN A 365 20.39 -2.75 26.50
CA ASN A 365 20.97 -2.86 25.14
C ASN A 365 20.12 -2.23 24.01
N THR A 366 20.18 -0.89 23.90
CA THR A 366 19.36 -0.18 22.93
C THR A 366 20.04 -0.22 21.57
N ILE A 367 19.26 -0.22 20.50
CA ILE A 367 19.78 -0.24 19.14
C ILE A 367 19.29 0.96 18.34
N SER A 368 20.10 1.41 17.40
CA SER A 368 19.78 2.45 16.42
C SER A 368 20.03 1.94 15.00
N LEU A 369 19.34 2.53 14.03
CA LEU A 369 19.48 2.20 12.63
C LEU A 369 20.84 2.72 12.14
N LYS A 370 21.61 1.90 11.42
CA LYS A 370 22.86 2.37 10.83
C LYS A 370 22.60 3.43 9.76
N PRO A 371 23.44 4.46 9.63
CA PRO A 371 23.20 5.57 8.70
C PRO A 371 22.98 5.15 7.24
N GLU A 372 23.66 4.10 6.78
CA GLU A 372 23.55 3.58 5.42
C GLU A 372 22.15 3.01 5.07
N TYR A 373 21.31 2.72 6.07
CA TYR A 373 19.92 2.29 5.85
C TYR A 373 18.91 3.43 5.97
N LEU A 374 19.32 4.66 6.33
CA LEU A 374 18.38 5.78 6.50
C LEU A 374 17.66 6.13 5.18
N ASN A 375 18.35 6.07 4.05
CA ASN A 375 17.74 6.29 2.72
C ASN A 375 16.66 5.26 2.36
N THR A 376 16.63 4.12 3.05
CA THR A 376 15.60 3.11 2.84
C THR A 376 14.33 3.46 3.63
N VAL A 377 14.38 4.34 4.64
CA VAL A 377 13.22 4.66 5.46
C VAL A 377 12.18 5.44 4.65
N ASN A 378 11.04 4.81 4.42
CA ASN A 378 9.83 5.41 3.89
C ASN A 378 8.99 5.96 5.05
N MET A 379 8.86 7.29 5.10
CA MET A 379 8.12 7.99 6.16
C MET A 379 6.63 7.61 6.21
N PHE A 380 6.10 7.02 5.14
CA PHE A 380 4.70 6.59 5.01
C PHE A 380 4.53 5.07 5.07
N TYR A 381 5.56 4.30 5.45
CA TYR A 381 5.50 2.84 5.49
C TYR A 381 4.40 2.31 6.41
N PHE A 382 4.26 2.89 7.60
CA PHE A 382 3.24 2.49 8.58
C PHE A 382 1.92 3.26 8.40
N MET A 383 1.38 3.24 7.18
CA MET A 383 0.14 3.94 6.78
C MET A 383 -1.03 3.82 7.78
N TYR A 384 -1.11 2.69 8.47
CA TYR A 384 -2.23 2.31 9.32
C TYR A 384 -1.98 2.58 10.82
N GLN A 385 -0.75 2.94 11.22
CA GLN A 385 -0.38 3.18 12.62
C GLN A 385 -0.03 4.66 12.83
N TYR A 386 -1.05 5.52 12.79
CA TYR A 386 -0.90 6.99 12.86
C TYR A 386 0.00 7.48 14.02
N SER A 387 -0.14 6.87 15.20
CA SER A 387 0.71 7.22 16.35
C SER A 387 2.19 6.95 16.10
N LYS A 388 2.52 5.86 15.39
CA LYS A 388 3.90 5.55 15.01
C LYS A 388 4.39 6.44 13.88
N SER A 389 3.54 6.75 12.88
CA SER A 389 3.94 7.62 11.77
C SER A 389 4.25 9.04 12.25
N ALA A 390 3.53 9.55 13.25
CA ALA A 390 3.83 10.86 13.86
C ALA A 390 5.22 10.91 14.50
N CYS A 391 5.58 9.90 15.31
CA CYS A 391 6.90 9.84 15.95
C CYS A 391 8.04 9.64 14.95
N VAL A 392 7.85 8.76 13.96
CA VAL A 392 8.79 8.58 12.84
C VAL A 392 8.98 9.93 12.17
N HIS A 393 7.89 10.61 11.80
CA HIS A 393 7.93 11.89 11.12
C HIS A 393 8.70 12.94 11.91
N GLU A 394 8.43 13.11 13.21
CA GLU A 394 9.16 14.07 14.05
C GLU A 394 10.67 13.79 14.07
N LYS A 395 11.06 12.52 14.24
CA LYS A 395 12.48 12.13 14.22
C LYS A 395 13.12 12.39 12.86
N LEU A 396 12.42 12.04 11.78
CA LEU A 396 12.87 12.26 10.41
C LEU A 396 13.04 13.76 10.13
N VAL A 397 12.04 14.59 10.48
CA VAL A 397 12.09 16.06 10.39
C VAL A 397 13.31 16.60 11.12
N ASN A 398 13.59 16.11 12.34
CA ASN A 398 14.76 16.53 13.10
C ASN A 398 16.07 16.16 12.39
N LEU A 399 16.16 14.98 11.76
CA LEU A 399 17.33 14.56 10.99
C LEU A 399 17.55 15.43 9.72
N TYR A 400 16.47 15.83 9.06
CA TYR A 400 16.52 16.77 7.93
C TYR A 400 16.99 18.16 8.37
N LYS A 401 16.43 18.70 9.46
CA LYS A 401 16.78 20.01 10.03
C LYS A 401 18.27 20.17 10.31
N ILE A 402 18.89 19.13 10.85
CA ILE A 402 20.32 19.15 11.20
C ILE A 402 21.23 18.71 10.04
N ASN A 403 20.69 18.56 8.82
CA ASN A 403 21.39 18.11 7.62
C ASN A 403 22.15 16.79 7.78
N GLN A 404 21.73 15.94 8.73
CA GLN A 404 22.30 14.61 8.89
C GLN A 404 21.68 13.60 7.93
N TRP A 405 20.60 13.98 7.25
CA TRP A 405 19.92 13.13 6.29
C TRP A 405 19.46 13.90 5.05
N LYS A 406 19.48 13.20 3.92
CA LYS A 406 18.97 13.62 2.62
C LYS A 406 17.99 12.57 2.11
N PHE A 407 16.86 13.04 1.58
CA PHE A 407 15.86 12.17 0.99
C PHE A 407 16.44 11.50 -0.24
N GLN A 408 16.30 10.18 -0.33
CA GLN A 408 16.63 9.40 -1.50
C GLN A 408 15.64 8.25 -1.62
N LEU A 409 15.24 7.92 -2.84
CA LEU A 409 14.44 6.72 -3.07
C LEU A 409 15.33 5.48 -2.98
N PRO A 410 14.83 4.36 -2.43
CA PRO A 410 15.54 3.08 -2.47
C PRO A 410 15.76 2.64 -3.91
N ASP A 411 16.71 1.74 -4.14
CA ASP A 411 16.97 1.19 -5.46
C ASP A 411 15.72 0.53 -6.04
N LEU A 412 15.52 0.75 -7.35
CA LEU A 412 14.34 0.22 -8.01
C LEU A 412 14.54 -1.28 -8.26
N VAL A 413 13.65 -2.07 -7.67
CA VAL A 413 13.54 -3.48 -8.00
C VAL A 413 12.78 -3.59 -9.32
N GLU A 414 13.33 -4.36 -10.25
CA GLU A 414 12.66 -4.75 -11.50
C GLU A 414 11.32 -5.41 -11.17
N MET A 415 10.27 -5.09 -11.93
CA MET A 415 8.95 -5.66 -11.67
C MET A 415 8.83 -7.02 -12.37
N ARG A 416 8.10 -7.94 -11.76
CA ARG A 416 7.69 -9.17 -12.42
C ARG A 416 6.75 -8.83 -13.58
N GLU A 417 6.77 -9.65 -14.63
CA GLU A 417 5.93 -9.49 -15.83
C GLU A 417 4.44 -9.29 -15.46
N ASN A 418 3.93 -10.12 -14.55
CA ASN A 418 2.56 -10.06 -14.03
C ASN A 418 2.20 -8.75 -13.31
N PHE A 419 3.13 -7.84 -13.07
CA PHE A 419 2.88 -6.55 -12.40
C PHE A 419 3.36 -5.36 -13.24
N GLU A 420 3.73 -5.57 -14.52
CA GLU A 420 4.14 -4.50 -15.43
C GLU A 420 3.09 -3.40 -15.61
N GLY A 421 1.81 -3.75 -15.48
CA GLY A 421 0.71 -2.81 -15.53
C GLY A 421 0.77 -1.70 -14.48
N MET A 422 1.48 -1.89 -13.36
CA MET A 422 1.72 -0.81 -12.40
C MET A 422 2.50 0.35 -13.01
N ASN A 423 3.40 0.08 -13.96
CA ASN A 423 4.06 1.15 -14.72
C ASN A 423 3.08 1.82 -15.68
N ASN A 424 2.13 1.09 -16.28
CA ASN A 424 1.09 1.70 -17.12
C ASN A 424 0.22 2.67 -16.30
N PHE A 425 -0.14 2.29 -15.07
CA PHE A 425 -0.80 3.18 -14.12
C PHE A 425 0.07 4.41 -13.77
N LEU A 426 1.34 4.19 -13.42
CA LEU A 426 2.29 5.24 -13.04
C LEU A 426 2.44 6.32 -14.12
N PHE A 427 2.41 5.91 -15.39
CA PHE A 427 2.49 6.79 -16.56
C PHE A 427 1.12 7.00 -17.21
N SER A 428 0.00 6.87 -16.50
CA SER A 428 -1.34 7.11 -17.04
C SER A 428 -1.75 8.58 -16.94
N ASP A 429 -2.65 9.03 -17.82
CA ASP A 429 -3.20 10.39 -17.73
C ASP A 429 -4.06 10.56 -16.48
N ALA A 430 -4.81 9.52 -16.10
CA ALA A 430 -5.63 9.49 -14.89
C ALA A 430 -4.81 9.77 -13.61
N PHE A 431 -3.64 9.16 -13.47
CA PHE A 431 -2.77 9.40 -12.32
C PHE A 431 -2.07 10.77 -12.40
N SER A 432 -1.66 11.18 -13.60
CA SER A 432 -1.13 12.53 -13.84
C SER A 432 -2.14 13.62 -13.46
N ASP A 433 -3.43 13.44 -13.76
CA ASP A 433 -4.50 14.38 -13.43
C ASP A 433 -4.70 14.52 -11.93
N LEU A 434 -4.61 13.42 -11.16
CA LEU A 434 -4.63 13.46 -9.69
C LEU A 434 -3.47 14.30 -9.14
N ILE A 435 -2.25 14.07 -9.63
CA ILE A 435 -1.06 14.82 -9.20
C ILE A 435 -1.21 16.31 -9.55
N LEU A 436 -1.65 16.61 -10.77
CA LEU A 436 -1.84 17.99 -11.24
C LEU A 436 -2.91 18.72 -10.47
N HIS A 437 -4.02 18.07 -10.16
CA HIS A 437 -5.07 18.67 -9.35
C HIS A 437 -4.51 19.23 -8.03
N ILE A 438 -3.67 18.45 -7.35
CA ILE A 438 -3.05 18.85 -6.09
C ILE A 438 -2.09 20.01 -6.28
N LEU A 439 -1.25 19.98 -7.33
CA LEU A 439 -0.30 21.05 -7.64
C LEU A 439 -1.00 22.36 -8.01
N VAL A 440 -2.04 22.29 -8.86
CA VAL A 440 -2.84 23.46 -9.30
C VAL A 440 -3.56 24.07 -8.10
N LYS A 441 -4.15 23.25 -7.23
CA LYS A 441 -4.82 23.73 -6.02
C LYS A 441 -3.86 24.43 -5.07
N TRP A 442 -2.66 23.87 -4.86
CA TRP A 442 -1.61 24.53 -4.10
C TRP A 442 -1.16 25.85 -4.73
N TYR A 443 -1.01 25.86 -6.05
CA TYR A 443 -0.60 27.04 -6.79
C TYR A 443 -1.65 28.17 -6.69
N ALA A 444 -2.95 27.84 -6.74
CA ALA A 444 -4.02 28.82 -6.56
C ALA A 444 -4.06 29.40 -5.14
N ASN A 445 -3.65 28.63 -4.13
CA ASN A 445 -3.70 28.99 -2.72
C ASN A 445 -2.35 29.44 -2.13
N LEU A 446 -1.51 30.07 -2.96
CA LEU A 446 -0.19 30.62 -2.64
C LEU A 446 -0.25 31.75 -1.58
N GLY A 447 -0.72 31.46 -0.36
CA GLY A 447 -0.87 32.43 0.73
C GLY A 447 -1.58 31.92 1.99
N THR A 448 -2.21 30.75 1.97
CA THR A 448 -2.89 30.17 3.14
C THR A 448 -2.12 28.95 3.67
N SER A 449 -1.61 29.04 4.90
CA SER A 449 -0.80 28.00 5.54
C SER A 449 -1.67 26.90 6.15
N ASP A 450 -2.36 26.13 5.31
CA ASP A 450 -3.12 24.99 5.79
C ASP A 450 -2.21 23.75 5.88
N THR A 451 -1.83 23.38 7.11
CA THR A 451 -0.78 22.39 7.40
C THR A 451 -1.13 20.99 6.93
N GLY A 452 -2.42 20.64 6.84
CA GLY A 452 -2.87 19.32 6.35
C GLY A 452 -2.51 19.06 4.89
N ILE A 453 -2.35 20.11 4.09
CA ILE A 453 -2.14 19.98 2.65
C ILE A 453 -0.64 19.68 2.33
N ILE A 454 0.30 19.94 3.26
CA ILE A 454 1.74 19.84 2.95
C ILE A 454 2.17 18.40 2.71
N TYR A 455 1.56 17.46 3.42
CA TYR A 455 1.84 16.04 3.23
C TYR A 455 1.43 15.55 1.85
N ASN A 456 0.38 16.12 1.25
CA ASN A 456 0.02 15.82 -0.14
C ASN A 456 1.09 16.32 -1.10
N LEU A 457 1.67 17.49 -0.84
CA LEU A 457 2.74 18.02 -1.65
C LEU A 457 4.04 17.21 -1.52
N ILE A 458 4.36 16.74 -0.31
CA ILE A 458 5.47 15.81 -0.07
C ILE A 458 5.24 14.51 -0.83
N LEU A 459 4.07 13.87 -0.69
CA LEU A 459 3.73 12.62 -1.41
C LEU A 459 3.77 12.79 -2.93
N VAL A 460 3.19 13.88 -3.45
CA VAL A 460 3.28 14.22 -4.88
C VAL A 460 4.73 14.34 -5.32
N SER A 461 5.57 15.03 -4.55
CA SER A 461 6.98 15.22 -4.90
C SER A 461 7.79 13.93 -4.83
N MET A 462 7.53 13.08 -3.83
CA MET A 462 8.10 11.73 -3.74
C MET A 462 7.65 10.86 -4.93
N THR A 463 6.39 10.98 -5.35
CA THR A 463 5.86 10.31 -6.53
C THR A 463 6.52 10.80 -7.81
N LEU A 464 6.76 12.10 -7.95
CA LEU A 464 7.50 12.67 -9.09
C LEU A 464 8.96 12.18 -9.13
N CYS A 465 9.62 12.10 -7.98
CA CYS A 465 10.94 11.47 -7.86
C CYS A 465 10.88 10.02 -8.33
N PHE A 466 9.81 9.30 -7.98
CA PHE A 466 9.63 7.90 -8.36
C PHE A 466 9.38 7.74 -9.86
N ILE A 467 8.47 8.52 -10.45
CA ILE A 467 8.21 8.58 -11.90
C ILE A 467 9.52 8.83 -12.65
N LEU A 468 10.28 9.85 -12.23
CA LEU A 468 11.53 10.20 -12.88
C LEU A 468 12.58 9.08 -12.71
N LYS A 469 12.73 8.52 -11.51
CA LYS A 469 13.66 7.41 -11.26
C LYS A 469 13.31 6.18 -12.09
N VAL A 470 12.03 5.82 -12.21
CA VAL A 470 11.57 4.69 -13.05
C VAL A 470 11.84 4.98 -14.51
N SER A 471 11.54 6.19 -14.99
CA SER A 471 11.80 6.60 -16.37
C SER A 471 13.29 6.53 -16.75
N LEU A 472 14.17 6.78 -15.79
CA LEU A 472 15.62 6.74 -15.92
C LEU A 472 16.24 5.35 -15.71
N ASN A 473 15.43 4.32 -15.46
CA ASN A 473 15.91 2.94 -15.29
C ASN A 473 15.21 1.96 -16.24
N GLN A 474 14.45 2.46 -17.22
CA GLN A 474 13.80 1.64 -18.24
C GLN A 474 14.23 2.08 -19.65
N THR A 475 13.97 1.23 -20.64
CA THR A 475 14.29 1.48 -22.06
C THR A 475 13.08 1.94 -22.88
N ILE A 476 11.92 2.18 -22.25
CA ILE A 476 10.68 2.55 -22.95
C ILE A 476 10.61 4.06 -23.20
N ASP A 477 10.85 4.46 -24.45
CA ASP A 477 10.96 5.86 -24.90
C ASP A 477 9.69 6.69 -24.61
N SER A 478 8.51 6.12 -24.87
CA SER A 478 7.23 6.82 -24.66
C SER A 478 7.00 7.20 -23.19
N ARG A 479 7.36 6.32 -22.25
CA ARG A 479 7.25 6.58 -20.81
C ARG A 479 8.27 7.63 -20.35
N PHE A 480 9.46 7.62 -20.93
CA PHE A 480 10.47 8.65 -20.69
C PHE A 480 9.97 10.03 -21.16
N HIS A 481 9.50 10.14 -22.40
CA HIS A 481 8.94 11.37 -22.93
C HIS A 481 7.75 11.86 -22.10
N LYS A 482 6.84 10.97 -21.72
CA LYS A 482 5.71 11.32 -20.86
C LYS A 482 6.15 11.87 -19.50
N ALA A 483 7.17 11.29 -18.86
CA ALA A 483 7.72 11.80 -17.60
C ALA A 483 8.33 13.20 -17.76
N VAL A 484 9.11 13.41 -18.83
CA VAL A 484 9.74 14.69 -19.12
C VAL A 484 8.69 15.75 -19.43
N ASP A 485 7.73 15.46 -20.31
CA ASP A 485 6.63 16.35 -20.66
C ASP A 485 5.80 16.71 -19.43
N PHE A 486 5.55 15.75 -18.54
CA PHE A 486 4.79 15.98 -17.32
C PHE A 486 5.51 16.92 -16.33
N ILE A 487 6.79 16.69 -16.08
CA ILE A 487 7.57 17.44 -15.06
C ILE A 487 8.01 18.81 -15.61
N PHE A 488 8.42 18.86 -16.88
CA PHE A 488 9.08 20.02 -17.48
C PHE A 488 8.22 20.75 -18.52
N GLY A 489 7.12 20.16 -18.96
CA GLY A 489 6.17 20.82 -19.85
C GLY A 489 5.60 22.08 -19.25
N ILE A 490 5.50 23.13 -20.07
CA ILE A 490 4.93 24.42 -19.67
C ILE A 490 3.40 24.30 -19.73
N ARG A 491 2.71 24.72 -18.66
CA ARG A 491 1.27 24.53 -18.55
C ARG A 491 0.53 25.81 -18.17
N LYS A 492 -0.65 25.97 -18.77
CA LYS A 492 -1.55 27.12 -18.53
C LYS A 492 -2.17 27.10 -17.14
N ASP A 493 -2.53 25.92 -16.64
CA ASP A 493 -3.11 25.70 -15.31
C ASP A 493 -2.12 26.02 -14.17
N LEU A 494 -0.83 26.08 -14.47
CA LEU A 494 0.25 26.54 -13.58
C LEU A 494 0.77 27.94 -13.95
N GLY A 495 -0.01 28.74 -14.67
CA GLY A 495 0.35 30.12 -15.04
C GLY A 495 1.58 30.22 -15.94
N GLU A 496 1.68 29.36 -16.97
CA GLU A 496 2.82 29.26 -17.89
C GLU A 496 4.13 28.82 -17.20
N ASN A 497 4.03 28.10 -16.08
CA ASN A 497 5.15 27.42 -15.43
C ASN A 497 5.13 25.91 -15.69
N ASN A 498 6.22 25.23 -15.34
CA ASN A 498 6.28 23.77 -15.28
C ASN A 498 6.32 23.29 -13.81
N VAL A 499 6.09 22.00 -13.61
CA VAL A 499 6.01 21.39 -12.26
C VAL A 499 7.30 21.61 -11.48
N MET A 500 8.47 21.44 -12.10
CA MET A 500 9.75 21.66 -11.44
C MET A 500 9.90 23.09 -10.90
N THR A 501 9.55 24.11 -11.69
CA THR A 501 9.63 25.52 -11.25
C THR A 501 8.64 25.81 -10.12
N ILE A 502 7.43 25.25 -10.18
CA ILE A 502 6.43 25.40 -9.11
C ILE A 502 6.90 24.75 -7.80
N LEU A 503 7.48 23.54 -7.85
CA LEU A 503 8.02 22.89 -6.67
C LEU A 503 9.21 23.67 -6.07
N ALA A 504 10.07 24.22 -6.91
CA ALA A 504 11.16 25.10 -6.45
C ALA A 504 10.63 26.37 -5.77
N LEU A 505 9.57 26.98 -6.31
CA LEU A 505 8.88 28.09 -5.66
C LEU A 505 8.31 27.69 -4.30
N PHE A 506 7.59 26.57 -4.24
CA PHE A 506 7.04 26.08 -2.97
C PHE A 506 8.13 25.79 -1.95
N LYS A 507 9.27 25.24 -2.38
CA LYS A 507 10.41 24.97 -1.50
C LYS A 507 10.90 26.26 -0.83
N LYS A 508 11.02 27.34 -1.61
CA LYS A 508 11.43 28.66 -1.10
C LYS A 508 10.42 29.25 -0.12
N ARG A 509 9.12 29.06 -0.35
CA ARG A 509 8.05 29.69 0.46
C ARG A 509 7.69 28.91 1.73
N LEU A 510 7.65 27.57 1.67
CA LEU A 510 7.17 26.74 2.77
C LEU A 510 8.22 26.55 3.87
N VAL A 511 9.51 26.58 3.53
CA VAL A 511 10.62 26.36 4.47
C VAL A 511 10.41 25.08 5.31
N ASP A 512 9.99 24.00 4.64
CA ASP A 512 9.85 22.68 5.24
C ASP A 512 11.03 21.80 4.82
N ASP A 513 11.79 21.28 5.79
CA ASP A 513 13.05 20.59 5.55
C ASP A 513 12.86 19.24 4.83
N VAL A 514 11.76 18.53 5.12
CA VAL A 514 11.44 17.25 4.47
C VAL A 514 11.10 17.50 3.01
N PHE A 515 10.16 18.39 2.77
CA PHE A 515 9.73 18.77 1.44
C PHE A 515 10.91 19.33 0.62
N GLY A 516 11.71 20.21 1.22
CA GLY A 516 12.89 20.76 0.58
C GLY A 516 13.90 19.69 0.16
N SER A 517 14.13 18.70 1.02
CA SER A 517 15.01 17.57 0.70
C SER A 517 14.48 16.69 -0.44
N VAL A 518 13.16 16.45 -0.49
CA VAL A 518 12.52 15.71 -1.59
C VAL A 518 12.67 16.47 -2.91
N VAL A 519 12.45 17.78 -2.92
CA VAL A 519 12.62 18.62 -4.11
C VAL A 519 14.08 18.66 -4.56
N ASP A 520 15.03 18.72 -3.62
CA ASP A 520 16.47 18.64 -3.95
C ASP A 520 16.85 17.32 -4.60
N TYR A 521 16.27 16.22 -4.15
CA TYR A 521 16.47 14.92 -4.78
C TYR A 521 15.85 14.87 -6.19
N LEU A 522 14.70 15.50 -6.41
CA LEU A 522 14.11 15.60 -7.75
C LEU A 522 15.01 16.39 -8.70
N MET A 523 15.61 17.49 -8.24
CA MET A 523 16.58 18.27 -9.00
C MET A 523 17.84 17.46 -9.32
N GLU A 524 18.36 16.70 -8.35
CA GLU A 524 19.50 15.79 -8.55
C GLU A 524 19.20 14.72 -9.61
N LEU A 525 18.04 14.05 -9.52
CA LEU A 525 17.60 13.08 -10.52
C LEU A 525 17.51 13.70 -11.92
N SER A 526 17.09 14.97 -11.97
CA SER A 526 16.96 15.77 -13.19
C SER A 526 18.29 16.32 -13.72
N LYS A 527 19.38 16.19 -12.95
CA LYS A 527 20.68 16.85 -13.19
C LYS A 527 20.58 18.37 -13.31
N ILE A 528 19.57 18.98 -12.68
CA ILE A 528 19.48 20.43 -12.57
C ILE A 528 20.28 20.84 -11.33
N PRO A 529 21.19 21.84 -11.42
CA PRO A 529 21.92 22.33 -10.26
C PRO A 529 20.96 22.77 -9.15
N THR A 530 21.22 22.38 -7.90
CA THR A 530 20.33 22.69 -6.76
C THR A 530 20.24 24.19 -6.47
N ASP A 531 21.23 24.96 -6.92
CA ASP A 531 21.28 26.41 -6.82
C ASP A 531 20.58 27.14 -7.98
N TYR A 532 20.13 26.43 -9.03
CA TYR A 532 19.58 27.02 -10.25
C TYR A 532 18.33 27.89 -10.03
N PHE A 533 17.53 27.56 -9.01
CA PHE A 533 16.30 28.29 -8.67
C PHE A 533 16.44 29.21 -7.45
N THR A 534 17.66 29.48 -6.97
CA THR A 534 17.89 30.34 -5.80
C THR A 534 17.44 31.79 -6.03
N ASP A 535 17.53 32.26 -7.27
CA ASP A 535 17.13 33.58 -7.76
C ASP A 535 15.65 33.65 -8.23
N LEU A 536 14.85 32.60 -8.02
CA LEU A 536 13.46 32.57 -8.46
C LEU A 536 12.66 33.68 -7.76
N SER A 537 11.90 34.46 -8.54
CA SER A 537 10.97 35.47 -8.00
C SER A 537 10.00 34.84 -7.00
N GLU A 538 9.45 35.62 -6.07
CA GLU A 538 8.33 35.15 -5.24
C GLU A 538 6.99 35.27 -5.96
N THR A 539 6.92 36.09 -7.01
CA THR A 539 5.72 36.30 -7.82
C THR A 539 5.77 35.40 -9.05
N PRO A 540 4.81 34.49 -9.24
CA PRO A 540 4.80 33.59 -10.40
C PRO A 540 4.82 34.29 -11.76
N ALA A 541 4.21 35.47 -11.87
CA ALA A 541 4.16 36.25 -13.11
C ALA A 541 5.55 36.69 -13.61
N ASP A 542 6.54 36.78 -12.72
CA ASP A 542 7.90 37.21 -13.05
C ASP A 542 8.81 36.04 -13.45
N MET A 543 8.31 34.80 -13.40
CA MET A 543 9.14 33.60 -13.60
C MET A 543 9.28 33.18 -15.06
N MET A 544 8.72 33.91 -16.03
CA MET A 544 8.47 33.45 -17.42
C MET A 544 9.66 32.80 -18.16
N GLU A 545 10.90 33.17 -17.84
CA GLU A 545 12.10 32.59 -18.47
C GLU A 545 12.55 31.27 -17.84
N LYS A 546 12.42 31.12 -16.51
CA LYS A 546 12.94 29.97 -15.76
C LYS A 546 12.31 28.64 -16.17
N PRO A 547 10.98 28.51 -16.38
CA PRO A 547 10.34 27.30 -16.89
C PRO A 547 10.86 26.87 -18.26
N ARG A 548 11.12 27.83 -19.16
CA ARG A 548 11.61 27.53 -20.52
C ARG A 548 13.01 26.94 -20.47
N VAL A 549 13.91 27.60 -19.73
CA VAL A 549 15.29 27.14 -19.59
C VAL A 549 15.35 25.83 -18.79
N SER A 550 14.56 25.68 -17.73
CA SER A 550 14.51 24.42 -16.96
C SER A 550 13.98 23.26 -17.80
N ARG A 551 13.01 23.51 -18.69
CA ARG A 551 12.55 22.54 -19.67
C ARG A 551 13.68 22.12 -20.60
N ASP A 552 14.33 23.06 -21.26
CA ASP A 552 15.37 22.75 -22.24
C ASP A 552 16.55 22.02 -21.57
N LEU A 553 16.90 22.38 -20.33
CA LEU A 553 17.87 21.66 -19.51
C LEU A 553 17.41 20.22 -19.19
N GLY A 554 16.17 20.05 -18.71
CA GLY A 554 15.60 18.76 -18.39
C GLY A 554 15.62 17.82 -19.59
N PHE A 555 15.11 18.25 -20.74
CA PHE A 555 15.12 17.49 -21.99
C PHE A 555 16.53 17.09 -22.42
N LYS A 556 17.48 18.03 -22.40
CA LYS A 556 18.87 17.76 -22.79
C LYS A 556 19.54 16.76 -21.86
N MET A 557 19.48 17.00 -20.55
CA MET A 557 20.21 16.22 -19.56
C MET A 557 19.63 14.81 -19.39
N LEU A 558 18.29 14.72 -19.37
CA LEU A 558 17.59 13.45 -19.27
C LEU A 558 17.67 12.66 -20.58
N GLY A 559 17.55 13.33 -21.73
CA GLY A 559 17.69 12.68 -23.04
C GLY A 559 19.08 12.06 -23.24
N ASN A 560 20.14 12.78 -22.84
CA ASN A 560 21.51 12.24 -22.86
C ASN A 560 21.66 11.01 -21.94
N LYS A 561 21.06 11.04 -20.74
CA LYS A 561 21.09 9.91 -19.80
C LYS A 561 20.32 8.70 -20.34
N TYR A 562 19.15 8.93 -20.93
CA TYR A 562 18.35 7.88 -21.56
C TYR A 562 19.10 7.21 -22.72
N GLN A 563 19.72 7.98 -23.61
CA GLN A 563 20.57 7.43 -24.67
C GLN A 563 21.75 6.61 -24.15
N GLU A 564 22.36 7.03 -23.04
CA GLU A 564 23.43 6.28 -22.40
C GLU A 564 22.94 4.90 -21.91
N ILE A 565 21.78 4.86 -21.26
CA ILE A 565 21.16 3.62 -20.77
C ILE A 565 20.81 2.70 -21.94
N HIS A 566 20.20 3.24 -22.99
CA HIS A 566 19.86 2.48 -24.20
C HIS A 566 21.10 1.82 -24.82
N ARG A 567 22.20 2.57 -24.98
CA ARG A 567 23.47 2.04 -25.49
C ARG A 567 24.09 0.97 -24.59
N ARG A 568 23.91 1.05 -23.26
CA ARG A 568 24.38 0.01 -22.33
C ARG A 568 23.56 -1.27 -22.49
N HIS A 569 22.24 -1.14 -22.64
CA HIS A 569 21.33 -2.27 -22.83
C HIS A 569 21.57 -3.00 -24.17
N GLU A 570 21.79 -2.26 -25.26
CA GLU A 570 22.16 -2.87 -26.55
C GLU A 570 23.49 -3.63 -26.48
N LYS A 571 24.43 -3.17 -25.66
CA LYS A 571 25.72 -3.85 -25.46
C LYS A 571 25.58 -5.11 -24.62
N SER A 572 24.69 -5.13 -23.62
CA SER A 572 24.46 -6.33 -22.80
C SER A 572 23.74 -7.43 -23.58
N GLN A 573 22.84 -7.09 -24.51
CA GLN A 573 22.15 -8.06 -25.36
C GLN A 573 23.04 -8.70 -26.45
N LYS A 574 24.17 -8.07 -26.78
CA LYS A 574 25.12 -8.58 -27.79
C LYS A 574 26.22 -9.47 -27.20
N ARG A 575 26.31 -9.56 -25.88
CA ARG A 575 27.22 -10.46 -25.17
C ARG A 575 26.47 -11.72 -24.79
#